data_AF-A0A6C0LQ59-F1
#
_entry.id   AF-A0A6C0LQ59-F1
#
_cell.length_a   1.000
_cell.length_b   1.000
_cell.length_c   1.000
_cell.angle_alpha   90.00
_cell.angle_beta   90.00
_cell.angle_gamma   90.00
#
_symmetry.space_group_name_H-M   'P 1'
#
loop_
_entity.id
_entity.type
_entity.pdbx_description
1 polymer ?
#
loop_
_entity_poly.entity_id
_entity_poly.type
_entity_poly.pdbx_seq_one_letter_code
_entity_poly.pdbx_strand_id
1 'polypeptide(L)'
;MATGTANKDLVEAVRHYVHFDNLAEALNKQVTNARTMRSQYETKILTNLETTGMKNAVLQINGATLQRASRSQANPLSWGFLEEQLHAYYASHPARSGDETTAILDFLQNRRGSKTTEYLKKTVIGGAAADAGSKKPPT
;
A
#
# COMPACT_ATOMS: atom_id res chain seq x y z
N MET A 1 -16.65 7.26 45.46
CA MET A 1 -16.42 8.47 44.62
C MET A 1 -15.26 8.22 43.66
N ALA A 2 -15.45 7.41 42.59
CA ALA A 2 -14.39 7.05 41.63
C ALA A 2 -14.79 7.23 40.16
N THR A 3 -16.00 7.72 39.87
CA THR A 3 -16.58 7.81 38.52
C THR A 3 -16.21 9.10 37.77
N GLY A 4 -15.65 10.10 38.46
CA GLY A 4 -15.31 11.41 37.86
C GLY A 4 -13.94 11.47 37.16
N THR A 5 -12.99 10.63 37.56
CA THR A 5 -11.63 10.56 36.96
C THR A 5 -11.61 9.72 35.69
N ALA A 6 -12.25 8.55 35.68
CA ALA A 6 -12.32 7.68 34.51
C ALA A 6 -12.96 8.37 33.27
N ASN A 7 -13.95 9.24 33.49
CA ASN A 7 -14.54 10.05 32.41
C ASN A 7 -13.60 11.13 31.89
N LYS A 8 -12.72 11.70 32.72
CA LYS A 8 -11.73 12.69 32.29
C LYS A 8 -10.63 12.03 31.47
N ASP A 9 -10.14 10.87 31.92
CA ASP A 9 -9.10 10.10 31.24
C ASP A 9 -9.58 9.65 29.85
N LEU A 10 -10.85 9.21 29.75
CA LEU A 10 -11.45 8.86 28.46
C LEU A 10 -11.52 10.06 27.50
N VAL A 11 -11.97 11.22 27.99
CA VAL A 11 -12.06 12.44 27.18
C VAL A 11 -10.68 12.90 26.70
N GLU A 12 -9.67 12.82 27.56
CA GLU A 12 -8.29 13.12 27.21
C GLU A 12 -7.73 12.14 26.17
N ALA A 13 -7.97 10.84 26.35
CA ALA A 13 -7.59 9.81 25.39
C ALA A 13 -8.22 10.04 24.01
N VAL A 14 -9.51 10.40 23.94
CA VAL A 14 -10.20 10.71 22.68
C VAL A 14 -9.59 11.96 22.02
N ARG A 15 -9.26 13.00 22.79
CA ARG A 15 -8.61 14.21 22.26
C ARG A 15 -7.24 13.90 21.67
N HIS A 16 -6.41 13.16 22.42
CA HIS A 16 -5.09 12.74 21.94
C HIS A 16 -5.20 11.85 20.71
N TYR A 17 -6.13 10.90 20.69
CA TYR A 17 -6.37 10.05 19.53
C TYR A 17 -6.66 10.88 18.28
N VAL A 18 -7.63 11.80 18.33
CA VAL A 18 -8.00 12.64 17.18
C VAL A 18 -6.84 13.56 16.77
N HIS A 19 -6.10 14.11 17.73
CA HIS A 19 -4.95 14.95 17.44
C HIS A 19 -3.86 14.20 16.67
N PHE A 20 -3.45 13.02 17.16
CA PHE A 20 -2.41 12.23 16.51
C PHE A 20 -2.86 11.62 15.19
N ASP A 21 -4.14 11.27 15.05
CA ASP A 21 -4.71 10.83 13.78
C ASP A 21 -4.65 11.95 12.71
N ASN A 22 -5.06 13.17 13.06
CA ASN A 22 -4.93 14.34 12.18
C ASN A 22 -3.47 14.62 11.80
N LEU A 23 -2.55 14.52 12.78
CA LEU A 23 -1.13 14.74 12.56
C LEU A 23 -0.54 13.69 11.60
N ALA A 24 -0.88 12.41 11.80
CA ALA A 24 -0.46 11.32 10.93
C ALA A 24 -0.99 11.52 9.50
N GLU A 25 -2.25 11.93 9.34
CA GLU A 25 -2.83 12.24 8.03
C GLU A 25 -2.07 13.37 7.33
N ALA A 26 -1.75 14.44 8.04
CA ALA A 26 -0.99 15.57 7.50
C ALA A 26 0.44 15.16 7.09
N LEU A 27 1.14 14.42 7.94
CA LEU A 27 2.49 13.91 7.66
C LEU A 27 2.49 12.94 6.47
N ASN A 28 1.49 12.06 6.36
CA ASN A 28 1.36 11.15 5.23
C ASN A 28 1.17 11.92 3.90
N LYS A 29 0.39 13.01 3.91
CA LYS A 29 0.26 13.89 2.73
C LYS A 29 1.61 14.52 2.37
N GLN A 30 2.35 15.04 3.35
CA GLN A 30 3.67 15.62 3.13
C GLN A 30 4.68 14.60 2.58
N VAL A 31 4.72 13.39 3.14
CA VAL A 31 5.58 12.29 2.66
C VAL A 31 5.22 11.91 1.24
N THR A 32 3.93 11.79 0.92
CA THR A 32 3.46 11.45 -0.42
C THR A 32 3.88 12.52 -1.42
N ASN A 33 3.65 13.80 -1.10
CA ASN A 33 4.05 14.93 -1.93
C ASN A 33 5.58 14.96 -2.15
N ALA A 34 6.37 14.78 -1.09
CA ALA A 34 7.83 14.74 -1.18
C ALA A 34 8.32 13.59 -2.07
N ARG A 35 7.73 12.39 -1.94
CA ARG A 35 8.05 11.23 -2.80
C ARG A 35 7.67 11.46 -4.26
N THR A 36 6.52 12.08 -4.52
CA THR A 36 6.09 12.45 -5.87
C THR A 36 7.07 13.44 -6.49
N MET A 37 7.41 14.52 -5.77
CA MET A 37 8.37 15.52 -6.26
C MET A 37 9.75 14.89 -6.50
N ARG A 38 10.26 14.06 -5.57
CA ARG A 38 11.51 13.31 -5.77
C ARG A 38 11.47 12.50 -7.06
N SER A 39 10.39 11.74 -7.29
CA SER A 39 10.24 10.90 -8.49
C SER A 39 10.18 11.73 -9.77
N GLN A 40 9.51 12.88 -9.75
CA GLN A 40 9.49 13.81 -10.89
C GLN A 40 10.89 14.34 -11.23
N TYR A 41 11.67 14.72 -10.22
CA TYR A 41 13.05 15.17 -10.43
C TYR A 41 13.98 14.01 -10.86
N GLU A 42 13.78 12.81 -10.33
CA GLU A 42 14.51 11.60 -10.75
C GLU A 42 14.31 11.33 -12.24
N THR A 43 13.06 11.36 -12.74
CA THR A 43 12.78 11.24 -14.18
C THR A 43 13.43 12.37 -14.97
N LYS A 44 13.30 13.63 -14.54
CA LYS A 44 13.93 14.78 -15.23
C LYS A 44 15.46 14.63 -15.32
N ILE A 45 16.10 14.17 -14.25
CA ILE A 45 17.55 13.92 -14.21
C ILE A 45 17.90 12.81 -15.21
N LEU A 46 17.19 11.68 -15.19
CA LEU A 46 17.46 10.57 -16.11
C LEU A 46 17.29 10.97 -17.58
N THR A 47 16.22 11.70 -17.91
CA THR A 47 15.98 12.25 -19.25
C THR A 47 17.10 13.21 -19.67
N ASN A 48 17.49 14.15 -18.80
CA ASN A 48 18.57 15.09 -19.12
C ASN A 48 19.92 14.38 -19.32
N LEU A 49 20.23 13.39 -18.49
CA LEU A 49 21.43 12.56 -18.65
C LEU A 49 21.41 11.74 -19.95
N GLU A 50 20.24 11.34 -20.44
CA GLU A 50 20.09 10.65 -21.72
C GLU A 50 20.29 11.60 -22.91
N THR A 51 19.60 12.74 -22.90
CA THR A 51 19.69 13.76 -23.98
C THR A 51 21.11 14.31 -24.14
N THR A 52 21.87 14.40 -23.05
CA THR A 52 23.24 14.89 -23.05
C THR A 52 24.29 13.81 -23.28
N GLY A 53 23.89 12.54 -23.47
CA GLY A 53 24.82 11.41 -23.64
C GLY A 53 25.59 11.00 -22.38
N MET A 54 25.24 11.54 -21.21
CA MET A 54 25.93 11.34 -19.92
C MET A 54 25.39 10.13 -19.13
N LYS A 55 25.27 8.96 -19.78
CA LYS A 55 24.64 7.76 -19.17
C LYS A 55 25.38 7.22 -17.94
N ASN A 56 26.71 7.41 -17.87
CA ASN A 56 27.58 6.93 -16.78
C ASN A 56 28.01 8.05 -15.81
N ALA A 57 27.40 9.23 -15.86
CA ALA A 57 27.80 10.34 -15.01
C ALA A 57 27.49 10.08 -13.53
N VAL A 58 28.42 10.49 -12.67
CA VAL A 58 28.23 10.58 -11.22
C VAL A 58 27.93 12.03 -10.89
N LEU A 59 26.75 12.29 -10.36
CA LEU A 59 26.31 13.62 -9.95
C LEU A 59 26.63 13.81 -8.47
N GLN A 60 27.34 14.87 -8.12
CA GLN A 60 27.67 15.20 -6.73
C GLN A 60 27.07 16.56 -6.36
N ILE A 61 26.39 16.61 -5.23
CA ILE A 61 25.86 17.83 -4.61
C ILE A 61 26.17 17.78 -3.12
N ASN A 62 26.12 18.92 -2.42
CA ASN A 62 26.44 19.01 -0.99
C ASN A 62 25.74 17.91 -0.17
N GLY A 63 26.51 16.92 0.29
CA GLY A 63 26.04 15.80 1.11
C GLY A 63 25.52 14.56 0.38
N ALA A 64 25.53 14.50 -0.97
CA ALA A 64 25.05 13.32 -1.70
C ALA A 64 25.73 13.10 -3.06
N THR A 65 25.90 11.83 -3.44
CA THR A 65 26.31 11.39 -4.78
C THR A 65 25.22 10.53 -5.39
N LEU A 66 24.86 10.79 -6.65
CA LEU A 66 23.87 10.04 -7.42
C LEU A 66 24.56 9.42 -8.65
N GLN A 67 24.30 8.14 -8.87
CA GLN A 67 24.70 7.43 -10.07
C GLN A 67 23.50 6.64 -10.59
N ARG A 68 23.39 6.50 -11.91
CA ARG A 68 22.39 5.63 -12.52
C ARG A 68 22.65 4.19 -12.09
N ALA A 69 21.65 3.58 -11.45
CA ALA A 69 21.70 2.19 -11.04
C ALA A 69 20.43 1.48 -11.53
N SER A 70 20.57 0.22 -11.95
CA SER A 70 19.42 -0.65 -12.20
C SER A 70 19.07 -1.39 -10.92
N ARG A 71 17.78 -1.41 -10.58
CA ARG A 71 17.25 -2.28 -9.55
C ARG A 71 16.31 -3.25 -10.21
N SER A 72 16.63 -4.54 -10.16
CA SER A 72 15.63 -5.57 -10.41
C SER A 72 14.72 -5.66 -9.18
N GLN A 73 13.42 -5.54 -9.39
CA GLN A 73 12.43 -5.85 -8.37
C GLN A 73 11.75 -7.14 -8.77
N ALA A 74 11.83 -8.15 -7.93
CA ALA A 74 11.04 -9.36 -8.10
C ALA A 74 9.56 -8.96 -8.00
N ASN A 75 8.74 -9.48 -8.92
CA ASN A 75 7.30 -9.28 -8.83
C ASN A 75 6.81 -9.84 -7.48
N PRO A 76 5.98 -9.09 -6.73
CA PRO A 76 5.42 -9.59 -5.50
C PRO A 76 4.58 -10.83 -5.79
N LEU A 77 4.64 -11.82 -4.90
CA LEU A 77 3.79 -13.01 -4.97
C LEU A 77 2.34 -12.60 -4.64
N SER A 78 1.68 -12.00 -5.62
CA SER A 78 0.28 -11.58 -5.56
C SER A 78 -0.62 -12.74 -5.96
N TRP A 79 -1.90 -12.63 -5.64
CA TRP A 79 -2.88 -13.64 -6.03
C TRP A 79 -2.99 -13.77 -7.56
N GLY A 80 -3.06 -12.63 -8.26
CA GLY A 80 -3.11 -12.63 -9.73
C GLY A 80 -1.82 -13.16 -10.35
N PHE A 81 -0.66 -12.90 -9.75
CA PHE A 81 0.59 -13.52 -10.19
C PHE A 81 0.54 -15.05 -9.98
N LEU A 82 0.09 -15.53 -8.82
CA LEU A 82 -0.02 -16.95 -8.54
C LEU A 82 -0.97 -17.66 -9.52
N GLU A 83 -2.13 -17.05 -9.80
CA GLU A 83 -3.11 -17.52 -10.77
C GLU A 83 -2.51 -17.63 -12.18
N GLU A 84 -1.88 -16.55 -12.68
CA GLU A 84 -1.25 -16.54 -14.00
C GLU A 84 -0.16 -17.60 -14.11
N GLN A 85 0.68 -17.77 -13.08
CA GLN A 85 1.73 -18.78 -13.09
C GLN A 85 1.19 -20.22 -13.00
N LEU A 86 0.10 -20.46 -12.29
CA LEU A 86 -0.54 -21.78 -12.22
C LEU A 86 -1.16 -22.17 -13.56
N HIS A 87 -1.87 -21.24 -14.23
CA HIS A 87 -2.36 -21.45 -15.60
C HIS A 87 -1.22 -21.73 -16.57
N ALA A 88 -0.13 -20.96 -16.52
CA ALA A 88 1.04 -21.17 -17.37
C ALA A 88 1.73 -22.53 -17.08
N TYR A 89 1.74 -22.96 -15.82
CA TYR A 89 2.28 -24.25 -15.42
C TYR A 89 1.47 -25.43 -15.99
N TYR A 90 0.14 -25.39 -15.91
CA TYR A 90 -0.72 -26.44 -16.49
C TYR A 90 -0.69 -26.41 -18.02
N ALA A 91 -0.66 -25.23 -18.65
CA ALA A 91 -0.53 -25.10 -20.10
C ALA A 91 0.79 -25.69 -20.64
N SER A 92 1.88 -25.61 -19.86
CA SER A 92 3.18 -26.20 -20.21
C SER A 92 3.29 -27.71 -19.90
N HIS A 93 2.34 -28.28 -19.16
CA HIS A 93 2.31 -29.69 -18.77
C HIS A 93 0.96 -30.36 -19.07
N PRO A 94 0.55 -30.44 -20.36
CA PRO A 94 -0.78 -30.92 -20.77
C PRO A 94 -1.03 -32.41 -20.50
N ALA A 95 0.00 -33.17 -20.07
CA ALA A 95 -0.13 -34.57 -19.67
C ALA A 95 -0.78 -34.74 -18.28
N ARG A 96 -0.95 -33.66 -17.49
CA ARG A 96 -1.70 -33.68 -16.24
C ARG A 96 -3.17 -33.35 -16.46
N SER A 97 -4.03 -33.89 -15.60
CA SER A 97 -5.48 -33.77 -15.69
C SER A 97 -5.94 -32.32 -15.53
N GLY A 98 -6.25 -31.66 -16.65
CA GLY A 98 -6.95 -30.37 -16.65
C GLY A 98 -6.23 -29.24 -15.91
N ASP A 99 -6.84 -28.07 -15.95
CA ASP A 99 -6.36 -26.91 -15.21
C ASP A 99 -7.08 -26.84 -13.85
N GLU A 100 -6.35 -27.11 -12.77
CA GLU A 100 -6.87 -27.11 -11.40
C GLU A 100 -6.62 -25.78 -10.67
N THR A 101 -6.17 -24.74 -11.38
CA THR A 101 -5.80 -23.44 -10.80
C THR A 101 -6.89 -22.90 -9.88
N THR A 102 -8.14 -22.88 -10.34
CA THR A 102 -9.28 -22.36 -9.57
C THR A 102 -9.49 -23.14 -8.27
N ALA A 103 -9.40 -24.48 -8.30
CA ALA A 103 -9.58 -25.31 -7.11
C ALA A 103 -8.47 -25.08 -6.07
N ILE A 104 -7.22 -24.89 -6.52
CA ILE A 104 -6.08 -24.58 -5.67
C ILE A 104 -6.25 -23.20 -5.03
N LEU A 105 -6.65 -22.20 -5.81
CA LEU A 105 -6.88 -20.85 -5.33
C LEU A 105 -8.04 -20.82 -4.31
N ASP A 106 -9.16 -21.48 -4.59
CA ASP A 106 -10.28 -21.56 -3.64
C ASP A 106 -9.88 -22.24 -2.33
N PHE A 107 -9.11 -23.32 -2.40
CA PHE A 107 -8.58 -24.00 -1.22
C PHE A 107 -7.71 -23.09 -0.35
N LEU A 108 -6.80 -22.36 -0.98
CA LEU A 108 -5.89 -21.42 -0.31
C LEU A 108 -6.67 -20.25 0.30
N GLN A 109 -7.66 -19.72 -0.41
CA GLN A 109 -8.49 -18.61 0.07
C GLN A 109 -9.31 -19.01 1.30
N ASN A 110 -9.92 -20.20 1.28
CA ASN A 110 -10.72 -20.71 2.39
C ASN A 110 -9.89 -20.99 3.66
N ARG A 111 -8.59 -21.26 3.53
CA ARG A 111 -7.69 -21.54 4.65
C ARG A 111 -6.87 -20.35 5.11
N ARG A 112 -6.90 -19.22 4.39
CA ARG A 112 -6.09 -18.04 4.67
C ARG A 112 -6.39 -17.39 6.03
N GLY A 113 -7.58 -17.66 6.58
CA GLY A 113 -8.04 -17.10 7.84
C GLY A 113 -8.32 -15.60 7.76
N SER A 114 -9.15 -15.10 8.66
CA SER A 114 -9.37 -13.65 8.83
C SER A 114 -9.08 -13.26 10.27
N LYS A 115 -8.43 -12.11 10.45
CA LYS A 115 -8.25 -11.47 11.75
C LYS A 115 -9.11 -10.23 11.77
N THR A 116 -10.13 -10.23 12.63
CA THR A 116 -10.94 -9.04 12.88
C THR A 116 -10.37 -8.30 14.08
N THR A 117 -10.09 -7.01 13.92
CA THR A 117 -9.66 -6.12 14.99
C THR A 117 -10.60 -4.93 15.06
N GLU A 118 -11.14 -4.65 16.25
CA GLU A 118 -11.94 -3.45 16.47
C GLU A 118 -11.06 -2.20 16.33
N TYR A 119 -11.62 -1.15 15.74
CA TYR A 119 -10.92 0.12 15.55
C TYR A 119 -11.89 1.29 15.63
N LEU A 120 -11.37 2.48 15.94
CA LEU A 120 -12.16 3.71 15.97
C LEU A 120 -12.27 4.29 14.55
N LYS A 121 -13.48 4.27 13.98
CA LYS A 121 -13.76 4.95 12.70
C LYS A 121 -14.05 6.43 12.95
N LYS A 122 -13.14 7.30 12.50
CA LYS A 122 -13.35 8.76 12.51
C LYS A 122 -14.28 9.18 11.37
N THR A 123 -15.33 9.92 11.69
CA THR A 123 -16.23 10.57 10.71
C THR A 123 -16.18 12.08 10.92
N VAL A 124 -16.10 12.85 9.83
CA VAL A 124 -16.11 14.31 9.91
C VAL A 124 -17.57 14.76 10.10
N ILE A 125 -17.87 15.39 11.24
CA ILE A 125 -19.21 15.92 11.51
C ILE A 125 -19.46 17.07 10.51
N GLY A 126 -20.45 16.90 9.63
CA GLY A 126 -20.84 17.88 8.61
C GLY A 126 -20.25 17.65 7.21
N GLY A 127 -19.39 16.65 7.02
CA GLY A 127 -18.94 16.21 5.69
C GLY A 127 -19.84 15.08 5.18
N ALA A 128 -20.52 15.30 4.05
CA ALA A 128 -21.36 14.30 3.40
C ALA A 128 -20.65 12.93 3.33
N ALA A 129 -21.35 11.89 3.77
CA ALA A 129 -20.92 10.50 3.62
C ALA A 129 -20.81 10.16 2.14
N ALA A 130 -19.64 10.38 1.55
CA ALA A 130 -19.30 9.82 0.26
C ALA A 130 -18.83 8.37 0.48
N ASP A 131 -19.73 7.46 0.12
CA ASP A 131 -19.45 6.08 -0.26
C ASP A 131 -18.94 5.12 0.84
N ALA A 132 -19.85 4.73 1.73
CA ALA A 132 -19.77 3.41 2.35
C ALA A 132 -20.46 2.42 1.42
N GLY A 133 -19.70 1.81 0.51
CA GLY A 133 -20.17 0.77 -0.40
C GLY A 133 -20.90 -0.35 0.37
N SER A 134 -22.20 -0.45 0.12
CA SER A 134 -23.08 -1.50 0.64
C SER A 134 -22.66 -2.86 0.13
N LYS A 135 -21.84 -3.61 0.87
CA LYS A 135 -21.79 -5.08 0.71
C LYS A 135 -22.99 -5.69 1.40
N LYS A 136 -24.03 -5.99 0.62
CA LYS A 136 -25.18 -6.80 1.02
C LYS A 136 -24.69 -8.21 1.41
N PRO A 137 -25.17 -8.79 2.53
CA PRO A 137 -24.80 -10.15 2.92
C PRO A 137 -25.43 -11.17 1.95
N PRO A 138 -24.76 -12.28 1.64
CA PRO A 138 -25.31 -13.33 0.78
C PRO A 138 -26.45 -14.05 1.50
N THR A 139 -27.58 -14.15 0.81
CA THR A 139 -28.65 -15.15 1.04
C THR A 139 -28.16 -16.54 0.69
#